data_AF-A0A9D8L522-F1
#
_entry.id   AF-A0A9D8L522-F1
#
_cell.length_a   1.000
_cell.length_b   1.000
_cell.length_c   1.000
_cell.angle_alpha   90.00
_cell.angle_beta   90.00
_cell.angle_gamma   90.00
#
_symmetry.space_group_name_H-M   'P 1'
#
loop_
_entity.id
_entity.type
_entity.pdbx_description
1 polymer ?
#
loop_
_entity_poly.entity_id
_entity_poly.type
_entity_poly.pdbx_seq_one_letter_code
_entity_poly.pdbx_strand_id
1 'polypeptide(L)'
;SAGAIETAVPKRQAPRVAFGSLVEMGLIAPGTELYDERQRFSALVRADGSLVSGQHMGSIHRVGALVQGAEACNGWTFWHARQGSRLAPIDDFRAQVRAEMGRLSA
;
A
#
# COMPACT_ATOMS: atom_id res chain seq x y z
N SER A 1 4.88 -9.71 -42.93
CA SER A 1 4.06 -9.35 -41.76
C SER A 1 4.93 -9.42 -40.52
N ALA A 2 5.42 -8.27 -40.04
CA ALA A 2 6.22 -8.19 -38.82
C ALA A 2 5.28 -7.90 -37.66
N GLY A 3 5.16 -8.84 -36.72
CA GLY A 3 4.36 -8.67 -35.51
C GLY A 3 5.00 -7.61 -34.62
N ALA A 4 4.22 -6.61 -34.25
CA ALA A 4 4.59 -5.62 -33.25
C ALA A 4 4.76 -6.33 -31.90
N ILE A 5 5.97 -6.27 -31.35
CA ILE A 5 6.25 -6.69 -29.97
C ILE A 5 5.78 -5.54 -29.09
N GLU A 6 4.68 -5.77 -28.36
CA GLU A 6 4.22 -4.88 -27.30
C GLU A 6 5.27 -4.90 -26.18
N THR A 7 6.11 -3.88 -26.14
CA THR A 7 7.15 -3.73 -25.12
C THR A 7 6.50 -3.32 -23.80
N ALA A 8 6.19 -4.31 -22.97
CA ALA A 8 5.86 -4.08 -21.57
C ALA A 8 6.96 -3.25 -20.91
N VAL A 9 6.60 -2.03 -20.47
CA VAL A 9 7.52 -1.08 -19.83
C VAL A 9 8.21 -1.78 -18.65
N PRO A 10 9.56 -1.77 -18.55
CA PRO A 10 10.27 -2.43 -17.46
C PRO A 10 9.85 -1.83 -16.11
N LYS A 11 9.51 -2.68 -15.13
CA LYS A 11 9.15 -2.35 -13.73
C LYS A 11 10.12 -1.42 -12.98
N ARG A 12 11.28 -1.07 -13.55
CA ARG A 12 12.38 -0.34 -12.89
C ARG A 12 12.25 1.19 -12.91
N GLN A 13 11.22 1.76 -13.54
CA GLN A 13 10.97 3.21 -13.58
C GLN A 13 9.58 3.62 -13.03
N ALA A 14 8.88 2.72 -12.35
CA ALA A 14 7.57 3.07 -11.78
C ALA A 14 7.70 4.23 -10.77
N PRO A 15 6.84 5.26 -10.82
CA PRO A 15 6.86 6.38 -9.89
C PRO A 15 6.89 5.93 -8.43
N ARG A 16 7.69 6.63 -7.62
CA ARG A 16 7.77 6.40 -6.16
C ARG A 16 6.49 6.97 -5.53
N VAL A 17 5.73 6.11 -4.87
CA VAL A 17 4.49 6.47 -4.18
C VAL A 17 4.66 6.14 -2.70
N ALA A 18 4.54 7.16 -1.85
CA ALA A 18 4.52 7.00 -0.40
C ALA A 18 3.12 6.55 0.05
N PHE A 19 3.04 5.86 1.20
CA PHE A 19 1.74 5.48 1.75
C PHE A 19 0.88 6.68 2.13
N GLY A 20 1.50 7.74 2.67
CA GLY A 20 0.82 9.00 2.96
C GLY A 20 0.07 9.58 1.75
N SER A 21 0.60 9.42 0.53
CA SER A 21 -0.07 9.86 -0.69
C SER A 21 -1.41 9.16 -0.93
N LEU A 22 -1.56 7.89 -0.52
CA LEU A 22 -2.85 7.20 -0.60
C LEU A 22 -3.88 7.81 0.36
N VAL A 23 -3.41 8.30 1.51
CA VAL A 23 -4.26 8.97 2.50
C VAL A 23 -4.65 10.37 2.03
N GLU A 24 -3.69 11.13 1.53
CA GLU A 24 -3.90 12.48 0.97
C GLU A 24 -4.86 12.47 -0.22
N MET A 25 -4.78 11.45 -1.08
CA MET A 25 -5.69 11.27 -2.23
C MET A 25 -7.06 10.70 -1.84
N GLY A 26 -7.29 10.38 -0.56
CA GLY A 26 -8.55 9.80 -0.08
C GLY A 26 -8.81 8.35 -0.50
N LEU A 27 -7.80 7.67 -1.06
CA LEU A 27 -7.89 6.25 -1.43
C LEU A 27 -7.96 5.34 -0.19
N ILE A 28 -7.33 5.77 0.90
CA ILE A 28 -7.44 5.17 2.22
C ILE A 28 -7.73 6.28 3.23
N ALA A 29 -8.92 6.26 3.84
CA ALA A 29 -9.30 7.30 4.79
C ALA A 29 -8.55 7.16 6.12
N PRO A 30 -8.22 8.27 6.82
CA PRO A 30 -7.83 8.23 8.22
C PRO A 30 -8.90 7.51 9.05
N GLY A 31 -8.49 6.68 10.00
CA GLY A 31 -9.39 5.80 10.76
C GLY A 31 -9.70 4.47 10.07
N THR A 32 -9.24 4.24 8.84
CA THR A 32 -9.32 2.90 8.22
C THR A 32 -8.52 1.90 9.04
N GLU A 33 -9.11 0.74 9.33
CA GLU A 33 -8.40 -0.37 9.93
C GLU A 33 -7.79 -1.25 8.82
N LEU A 34 -6.47 -1.45 8.90
CA LEU A 34 -5.72 -2.39 8.08
C LEU A 34 -5.55 -3.71 8.83
N TYR A 35 -5.42 -4.80 8.08
CA TYR A 35 -5.19 -6.14 8.64
C TYR A 35 -4.05 -6.86 7.90
N ASP A 36 -3.44 -7.89 8.50
CA ASP A 36 -2.71 -8.88 7.68
C ASP A 36 -3.70 -9.77 6.91
N GLU A 37 -3.19 -10.54 5.94
CA GLU A 37 -4.00 -11.44 5.10
C GLU A 37 -4.88 -12.40 5.93
N ARG A 38 -4.37 -12.85 7.08
CA ARG A 38 -5.05 -13.80 7.97
C ARG A 38 -5.84 -13.11 9.09
N GLN A 39 -5.91 -11.78 9.09
CA GLN A 39 -6.60 -10.96 10.10
C GLN A 39 -6.19 -11.26 11.56
N ARG A 40 -4.92 -11.61 11.78
CA ARG A 40 -4.31 -11.80 13.11
C ARG A 40 -3.82 -10.49 13.71
N PHE A 41 -3.40 -9.55 12.87
CA PHE A 41 -2.92 -8.23 13.27
C PHE A 41 -3.79 -7.16 12.65
N SER A 42 -4.02 -6.06 13.38
CA SER A 42 -4.67 -4.87 12.84
C SER A 42 -3.91 -3.60 13.17
N ALA A 43 -4.11 -2.56 12.35
CA ALA A 43 -3.55 -1.24 12.59
C ALA A 43 -4.47 -0.14 12.06
N LEU A 44 -4.60 0.94 12.82
CA LEU A 44 -5.39 2.12 12.46
C LEU A 44 -4.54 3.09 11.64
N VAL A 45 -5.08 3.58 10.52
CA VAL A 45 -4.45 4.61 9.69
C VAL A 45 -4.65 5.99 10.31
N ARG A 46 -3.59 6.76 10.47
CA ARG A 46 -3.64 8.16 10.92
C ARG A 46 -3.65 9.12 9.73
N ALA A 47 -4.08 10.36 10.00
CA ALA A 47 -4.17 11.42 8.99
C ALA A 47 -2.82 11.80 8.35
N ASP A 48 -1.71 11.57 9.06
CA ASP A 48 -0.35 11.81 8.57
C ASP A 48 0.24 10.62 7.78
N GLY A 49 -0.54 9.56 7.55
CA GLY A 49 -0.09 8.35 6.88
C GLY A 49 0.72 7.40 7.76
N SER A 50 0.83 7.65 9.08
CA SER A 50 1.36 6.65 10.01
C SER A 50 0.29 5.62 10.39
N LEU A 51 0.73 4.45 10.86
CA LEU A 51 -0.12 3.42 11.44
C LEU A 51 0.03 3.39 12.97
N VAL A 52 -1.03 2.96 13.65
CA VAL A 52 -1.03 2.62 15.08
C VAL A 52 -1.57 1.22 15.30
N SER A 53 -0.85 0.39 16.03
CA SER A 53 -1.29 -0.94 16.47
C SER A 53 -0.85 -1.18 17.91
N GLY A 54 -1.81 -1.14 18.85
CA GLY A 54 -1.51 -1.17 20.28
C GLY A 54 -0.53 -0.05 20.68
N GLN A 55 0.65 -0.42 21.16
CA GLN A 55 1.72 0.51 21.55
C GLN A 55 2.67 0.88 20.41
N HIS A 56 2.51 0.29 19.22
CA HIS A 56 3.38 0.53 18.08
C HIS A 56 2.81 1.64 17.19
N MET A 57 3.67 2.59 16.83
CA MET A 57 3.34 3.69 15.91
C MET A 57 4.49 3.91 14.92
N GLY A 58 4.16 4.21 13.66
CA GLY A 58 5.14 4.56 12.65
C GLY A 58 4.70 4.25 11.23
N SER A 59 5.66 4.07 10.32
CA SER A 59 5.38 3.71 8.93
C SER A 59 4.75 2.31 8.82
N ILE A 60 4.11 2.03 7.68
CA ILE A 60 3.53 0.72 7.36
C ILE A 60 4.55 -0.44 7.53
N HIS A 61 5.82 -0.16 7.24
CA HIS A 61 6.92 -1.12 7.34
C HIS A 61 7.32 -1.36 8.79
N ARG A 62 7.52 -0.27 9.56
CA ARG A 62 7.93 -0.36 10.96
C ARG A 62 6.87 -1.03 11.81
N VAL A 63 5.61 -0.60 11.68
CA VAL A 63 4.51 -1.20 12.45
C VAL A 63 4.30 -2.66 12.04
N GLY A 64 4.35 -2.98 10.74
CA GLY A 64 4.28 -4.36 10.27
C GLY A 64 5.39 -5.25 10.83
N ALA A 65 6.62 -4.76 10.94
CA ALA A 65 7.74 -5.49 11.55
C ALA A 65 7.51 -5.72 13.05
N LEU A 66 7.11 -4.66 13.77
CA LEU A 66 6.90 -4.71 15.22
C LEU A 66 5.79 -5.68 15.63
N VAL A 67 4.62 -5.65 14.98
CA VAL A 67 3.51 -6.56 15.33
C VAL A 67 3.84 -8.02 15.06
N GLN A 68 4.72 -8.28 14.09
CA GLN A 68 5.19 -9.63 13.78
C GLN A 68 6.37 -10.08 14.65
N GLY A 69 6.99 -9.18 15.42
CA GLY A 69 8.25 -9.46 16.11
C GLY A 69 9.41 -9.73 15.14
N ALA A 70 9.39 -9.14 13.95
CA ALA A 70 10.39 -9.33 12.89
C ALA A 70 11.30 -8.10 12.76
N GLU A 71 12.48 -8.27 12.16
CA GLU A 71 13.42 -7.17 11.90
C GLU A 71 12.94 -6.22 10.78
N ALA A 72 12.19 -6.76 9.81
CA ALA A 72 11.70 -6.01 8.66
C ALA A 72 10.35 -6.53 8.17
N CYS A 73 9.61 -5.67 7.48
CA CYS A 73 8.34 -6.01 6.85
C CYS A 73 8.13 -5.19 5.58
N ASN A 74 7.70 -5.86 4.51
CA ASN A 74 7.13 -5.17 3.35
C ASN A 74 5.65 -4.81 3.64
N GLY A 75 5.43 -3.64 4.25
CA GLY A 75 4.09 -3.19 4.63
C GLY A 75 3.08 -3.13 3.49
N TRP A 76 3.54 -2.96 2.23
CA TRP A 76 2.65 -2.87 1.07
C TRP A 76 1.87 -4.16 0.79
N THR A 77 2.53 -5.30 0.96
CA THR A 77 1.93 -6.63 0.73
C THR A 77 1.45 -7.27 2.02
N PHE A 78 1.97 -6.82 3.18
CA PHE A 78 1.55 -7.32 4.47
C PHE A 78 0.18 -6.75 4.88
N TRP A 79 0.03 -5.43 4.80
CA TRP A 79 -1.22 -4.77 5.19
C TRP A 79 -2.25 -4.83 4.08
N HIS A 80 -3.49 -5.07 4.47
CA HIS A 80 -4.65 -5.15 3.61
C HIS A 80 -5.74 -4.21 4.12
N ALA A 81 -6.43 -3.55 3.20
CA ALA A 81 -7.63 -2.76 3.49
C ALA A 81 -8.86 -3.45 2.92
N ARG A 82 -10.03 -3.20 3.52
CA ARG A 82 -11.30 -3.69 2.99
C ARG A 82 -11.69 -2.86 1.76
N GLN A 83 -11.88 -3.52 0.61
CA GLN A 83 -12.48 -2.95 -0.60
C GLN A 83 -13.80 -3.68 -0.86
N GLY A 84 -14.92 -3.07 -0.46
CA GLY A 84 -16.22 -3.73 -0.47
C GLY A 84 -16.21 -4.99 0.41
N SER A 85 -16.53 -6.14 -0.17
CA SER A 85 -16.54 -7.44 0.53
C SER A 85 -15.16 -8.12 0.61
N ARG A 86 -14.14 -7.62 -0.12
CA ARG A 86 -12.83 -8.24 -0.21
C ARG A 86 -11.80 -7.54 0.68
N LEU A 87 -10.90 -8.32 1.26
CA LEU A 87 -9.66 -7.84 1.86
C LEU A 87 -8.55 -7.87 0.80
N ALA A 88 -7.91 -6.73 0.51
CA ALA A 88 -6.92 -6.60 -0.57
C ALA A 88 -5.64 -5.89 -0.07
N PRO A 89 -4.45 -6.29 -0.55
CA PRO A 89 -3.20 -5.64 -0.16
C PRO A 89 -3.23 -4.14 -0.46
N ILE A 90 -2.63 -3.33 0.41
CA ILE A 90 -2.57 -1.88 0.17
C ILE A 90 -1.71 -1.52 -1.06
N ASP A 91 -0.90 -2.46 -1.56
CA ASP A 91 -0.17 -2.34 -2.82
C ASP A 91 -1.09 -2.16 -4.04
N ASP A 92 -2.33 -2.68 -4.00
CA ASP A 92 -3.28 -2.53 -5.11
C ASP A 92 -3.66 -1.06 -5.31
N PHE A 93 -3.83 -0.30 -4.22
CA PHE A 93 -4.07 1.15 -4.29
C PHE A 93 -2.83 1.90 -4.79
N ARG A 94 -1.62 1.44 -4.42
CA ARG A 94 -0.37 2.01 -4.94
C ARG A 94 -0.24 1.80 -6.45
N ALA A 95 -0.67 0.65 -6.95
CA ALA A 95 -0.68 0.36 -8.38
C ALA A 95 -1.63 1.31 -9.14
N GLN A 96 -2.81 1.62 -8.57
CA GLN A 96 -3.75 2.59 -9.16
C GLN A 96 -3.12 3.98 -9.29
N VAL A 97 -2.44 4.47 -8.25
CA VAL A 97 -1.76 5.78 -8.29
C VAL A 97 -0.65 5.79 -9.33
N ARG A 98 0.15 4.72 -9.43
CA ARG A 98 1.20 4.62 -10.44
C ARG A 98 0.65 4.61 -11.86
N ALA A 99 -0.47 3.93 -12.10
CA ALA A 99 -1.12 3.92 -13.39
C ALA A 99 -1.61 5.33 -13.77
N GLU A 100 -2.23 6.06 -12.83
CA GLU A 100 -2.67 7.43 -13.08
C GLU A 100 -1.48 8.38 -13.33
N MET A 101 -0.41 8.28 -12.53
CA MET A 101 0.82 9.04 -12.76
C MET A 101 1.42 8.76 -14.14
N GLY A 102 1.43 7.49 -14.56
CA GLY A 102 1.87 7.10 -15.90
C GLY A 102 1.04 7.75 -17.00
N ARG A 103 -0.29 7.79 -16.83
CA ARG A 103 -1.22 8.41 -17.79
C ARG A 103 -1.03 9.93 -17.89
N LEU A 104 -0.73 10.60 -16.78
CA LEU A 104 -0.49 12.05 -16.74
C LEU A 104 0.89 12.45 -17.25
N SER A 105 1.85 11.53 -17.25
CA SER A 105 3.22 11.73 -17.76
C SER A 105 3.39 11.38 -19.25
N ALA A 106 2.36 10.85 -19.90
CA ALA A 106 2.31 10.48 -21.32
C ALA A 106 1.73 11.62 -22.16
#